data_AF-A0A3A9EN32-F1
#
_entry.id   AF-A0A3A9EN32-F1
#
_cell.length_a   1.000
_cell.length_b   1.000
_cell.length_c   1.000
_cell.angle_alpha   90.00
_cell.angle_beta   90.00
_cell.angle_gamma   90.00
#
_symmetry.space_group_name_H-M   'P 1'
#
loop_
_entity.id
_entity.type
_entity.pdbx_description
1 polymer ?
#
loop_
_entity_poly.entity_id
_entity_poly.type
_entity_poly.pdbx_seq_one_letter_code
_entity_poly.pdbx_strand_id
1 'polypeptide(L)'
;MYKITRDGASLGLTERPTYIKQAPNGCLVLCPESEAVGIVWEGTPLHLLGRDELEGAETVMLEEMDSGPDLFIATDALSDIDAMNIDHEYRLTLVSLGLAAADENN
;
A
#
# COMPACT_ATOMS: atom_id res chain seq x y z
N MET A 1 -4.53 5.29 -6.55
CA MET A 1 -3.19 5.11 -5.98
C MET A 1 -2.19 4.81 -7.08
N TYR A 2 -0.93 5.19 -6.90
CA TYR A 2 0.18 4.86 -7.79
C TYR A 2 1.23 4.06 -7.05
N LYS A 3 1.76 3.03 -7.70
CA LYS A 3 2.89 2.23 -7.25
C LYS A 3 4.15 2.69 -7.95
N ILE A 4 5.18 2.96 -7.17
CA ILE A 4 6.51 3.31 -7.66
C ILE A 4 7.35 2.05 -7.64
N THR A 5 7.84 1.61 -8.80
CA THR A 5 8.68 0.42 -8.95
C THR A 5 10.04 0.77 -9.54
N ARG A 6 11.07 0.07 -9.09
CA ARG A 6 12.45 0.17 -9.61
C ARG A 6 13.01 -1.23 -9.77
N ASP A 7 13.43 -1.59 -10.98
CA ASP A 7 14.01 -2.91 -11.29
C ASP A 7 13.17 -4.10 -10.79
N GLY A 8 11.83 -3.95 -10.79
CA GLY A 8 10.89 -4.96 -10.28
C GLY A 8 10.65 -4.93 -8.77
N ALA A 9 11.39 -4.13 -8.00
CA ALA A 9 11.13 -3.89 -6.58
C ALA A 9 10.16 -2.73 -6.38
N SER A 10 9.21 -2.87 -5.44
CA SER A 10 8.30 -1.78 -5.04
C SER A 10 9.02 -0.84 -4.09
N LEU A 11 9.15 0.44 -4.47
CA LEU A 11 9.68 1.49 -3.60
C LEU A 11 8.62 2.01 -2.63
N GLY A 12 7.38 2.15 -3.11
CA GLY A 12 6.30 2.69 -2.29
C GLY A 12 5.01 2.95 -3.06
N LEU A 13 4.03 3.50 -2.35
CA LEU A 13 2.71 3.84 -2.86
C LEU A 13 2.42 5.33 -2.61
N THR A 14 1.85 6.01 -3.61
CA THR A 14 1.49 7.43 -3.51
C THR A 14 0.13 7.70 -4.15
N GLU A 15 -0.72 8.50 -3.52
CA GLU A 15 -1.98 8.93 -4.15
C GLU A 15 -1.79 10.09 -5.12
N ARG A 16 -0.79 10.94 -4.86
CA ARG A 16 -0.53 12.14 -5.66
C ARG A 16 0.97 12.27 -5.92
N PRO A 17 1.47 11.72 -7.04
CA PRO A 17 2.84 11.91 -7.46
C PRO A 17 3.15 13.41 -7.62
N THR A 18 4.31 13.85 -7.14
CA THR A 18 4.78 15.21 -7.34
C THR A 18 5.65 15.25 -8.58
N TYR A 19 5.07 15.65 -9.70
CA TYR A 19 5.73 15.69 -10.99
C TYR A 19 6.72 16.85 -11.11
N ILE A 20 7.89 16.56 -11.69
CA ILE A 20 8.97 17.52 -11.92
C ILE A 20 9.48 17.49 -13.35
N LYS A 21 9.98 18.65 -13.80
CA LYS A 21 10.77 18.79 -15.02
C LYS A 21 12.03 19.61 -14.75
N GLN A 22 13.03 19.43 -15.60
CA GLN A 22 14.24 20.24 -15.56
C GLN A 22 14.01 21.54 -16.34
N ALA A 23 14.19 22.69 -15.69
CA ALA A 23 14.16 23.98 -16.34
C ALA A 23 15.48 24.24 -17.10
N PRO A 24 15.51 25.20 -18.06
CA PRO A 24 16.71 25.51 -18.85
C PRO A 24 17.92 25.96 -18.02
N ASN A 25 17.69 26.40 -16.78
CA ASN A 25 18.74 26.78 -15.83
C ASN A 25 19.30 25.59 -15.03
N GLY A 26 18.84 24.36 -15.32
CA GLY A 26 19.22 23.14 -14.59
C GLY A 26 18.44 22.91 -13.29
N CYS A 27 17.56 23.82 -12.86
CA CYS A 27 16.75 23.64 -11.66
C CYS A 27 15.55 22.72 -11.91
N LEU A 28 15.10 22.02 -10.86
CA LEU A 28 13.87 21.24 -10.89
C LEU A 28 12.66 22.12 -10.58
N VAL A 29 11.62 22.02 -11.38
CA VAL A 29 10.36 22.78 -11.23
C VAL A 29 9.17 21.84 -11.31
N LEU A 30 8.12 22.16 -10.55
CA LEU A 30 6.85 21.43 -10.57
C LEU A 30 6.14 21.64 -11.92
N CYS A 31 5.59 20.57 -12.47
CA CYS A 31 4.93 20.57 -13.76
C CYS A 31 3.72 19.62 -13.79
N PRO A 32 2.82 19.74 -14.77
CA PRO A 32 1.80 18.72 -15.01
C PRO A 32 2.44 17.41 -15.52
N GLU A 33 1.71 16.31 -15.36
CA GLU A 33 2.13 14.96 -15.78
C GLU A 33 2.54 14.86 -17.27
N SER A 34 1.87 15.62 -18.14
CA SER A 34 2.15 15.61 -19.57
C SER A 34 3.59 16.02 -19.90
N GLU A 35 4.15 16.95 -19.14
CA GLU A 35 5.48 17.51 -19.31
C GLU A 35 6.50 16.95 -18.31
N ALA A 36 6.08 15.98 -17.48
CA ALA A 36 6.92 15.45 -16.42
C ALA A 36 8.05 14.61 -16.99
N VAL A 37 9.24 14.86 -16.46
CA VAL A 37 10.46 14.08 -16.70
C VAL A 37 10.70 13.11 -15.53
N GLY A 38 10.23 13.49 -14.35
CA GLY A 38 10.42 12.73 -13.13
C GLY A 38 9.32 12.95 -12.10
N ILE A 39 9.46 12.28 -10.96
CA ILE A 39 8.66 12.51 -9.76
C ILE A 39 9.58 12.75 -8.56
N VAL A 40 9.07 13.44 -7.54
CA VAL A 40 9.74 13.52 -6.24
C VAL A 40 9.09 12.51 -5.29
N TRP A 41 9.91 11.63 -4.72
CA TRP A 41 9.53 10.66 -3.70
C TRP A 41 10.36 10.87 -2.44
N GLU A 42 9.71 11.10 -1.30
CA GLU A 42 10.37 11.37 0.00
C GLU A 42 11.46 12.46 -0.06
N GLY A 43 11.27 13.49 -0.90
CA GLY A 43 12.24 14.58 -1.08
C GLY A 43 13.38 14.27 -2.05
N THR A 44 13.42 13.07 -2.64
CA THR A 44 14.41 12.67 -3.64
C THR A 44 13.80 12.74 -5.05
N PRO A 45 14.43 13.43 -6.01
CA PRO A 45 14.00 13.43 -7.40
C PRO A 45 14.36 12.10 -8.07
N LEU A 46 13.37 11.50 -8.73
CA LEU A 46 13.47 10.25 -9.47
C LEU A 46 13.04 10.50 -10.92
N HIS A 47 13.70 9.84 -11.86
CA HIS A 47 13.42 9.89 -13.30
C HIS A 47 12.30 8.92 -13.66
N LEU A 48 11.38 9.31 -14.55
CA LEU A 48 10.33 8.42 -15.06
C LEU A 48 10.80 7.66 -16.30
N LEU A 49 10.64 6.33 -16.28
CA LEU A 49 10.99 5.49 -17.43
C LEU A 49 10.25 5.95 -18.70
N GLY A 50 11.00 6.16 -19.79
CA GLY A 50 10.46 6.56 -21.10
C GLY A 50 10.30 8.07 -21.31
N ARG A 51 10.83 8.89 -20.40
CA ARG A 51 10.94 10.35 -20.56
C ARG A 51 12.40 10.77 -20.84
N ASP A 52 12.62 12.07 -20.99
CA ASP A 52 13.96 12.64 -21.16
C ASP A 52 14.85 12.31 -19.96
N GLU A 53 16.14 12.05 -20.17
CA GLU A 53 17.03 11.71 -19.06
C GLU A 53 17.12 12.85 -18.03
N LEU A 54 17.09 12.48 -16.75
CA LEU A 54 17.31 13.39 -15.63
C LEU A 54 18.68 13.09 -14.99
N GLU A 55 19.63 14.01 -15.12
CA GLU A 55 20.99 13.80 -14.61
C GLU A 55 21.01 13.53 -13.10
N GLY A 56 21.68 12.44 -12.71
CA GLY A 56 21.90 12.07 -11.31
C GLY A 56 20.68 11.50 -10.58
N ALA A 57 19.58 11.23 -11.30
CA ALA A 57 18.37 10.64 -10.73
C ALA A 57 18.22 9.16 -11.12
N GLU A 58 17.71 8.35 -10.19
CA GLU A 58 17.39 6.95 -10.46
C GLU A 58 16.13 6.83 -11.31
N THR A 59 16.08 5.85 -12.21
CA THR A 59 14.91 5.61 -13.07
C THR A 59 13.90 4.72 -12.37
N VAL A 60 12.66 5.16 -12.31
CA VAL A 60 11.52 4.44 -11.73
C VAL A 60 10.36 4.38 -12.70
N MET A 61 9.48 3.41 -12.48
CA MET A 61 8.22 3.27 -13.19
C MET A 61 7.07 3.57 -12.25
N LEU A 62 6.08 4.30 -12.78
CA LEU A 62 4.88 4.67 -12.07
C LEU A 62 3.71 3.89 -12.68
N GLU A 63 3.07 3.06 -11.88
CA GLU A 63 1.93 2.24 -12.30
C GLU A 63 0.70 2.64 -11.49
N GLU A 64 -0.42 2.91 -12.16
CA GLU A 64 -1.69 3.12 -11.46
C GLU A 64 -2.14 1.78 -10.86
N MET A 65 -2.46 1.81 -9.57
CA MET A 65 -2.87 0.65 -8.80
C MET A 65 -4.17 0.94 -8.07
N ASP A 66 -5.10 -0.01 -8.13
CA ASP A 66 -6.29 -0.04 -7.29
C ASP A 66 -6.02 -0.94 -6.07
N SER A 67 -5.96 -0.35 -4.89
CA SER A 67 -5.84 -1.06 -3.60
C SER A 67 -7.18 -1.32 -2.91
N GLY A 68 -8.31 -1.01 -3.56
CA GLY A 68 -9.64 -1.37 -3.05
C GLY A 68 -9.80 -2.87 -2.73
N PRO A 69 -9.33 -3.80 -3.59
CA PRO A 69 -9.37 -5.24 -3.31
C PRO A 69 -8.54 -5.65 -2.08
N ASP A 70 -7.39 -5.01 -1.84
CA ASP A 70 -6.53 -5.30 -0.69
C ASP A 70 -7.26 -5.00 0.62
N LEU A 71 -8.02 -3.90 0.66
CA LEU A 71 -8.85 -3.53 1.81
C LEU A 71 -9.95 -4.55 2.08
N PHE A 72 -10.55 -5.13 1.03
CA PHE A 72 -11.59 -6.14 1.20
C PHE A 72 -11.03 -7.42 1.83
N ILE A 73 -9.87 -7.89 1.35
CA ILE A 73 -9.18 -9.07 1.93
C ILE A 73 -8.86 -8.85 3.41
N ALA A 74 -8.34 -7.66 3.76
CA ALA A 74 -8.05 -7.34 5.16
C ALA A 74 -9.31 -7.33 6.03
N THR A 75 -10.42 -6.82 5.50
CA THR A 75 -11.71 -6.77 6.22
C THR A 75 -12.31 -8.16 6.40
N ASP A 76 -12.19 -9.03 5.40
CA ASP A 76 -12.65 -10.42 5.45
C ASP A 76 -11.85 -11.24 6.47
N ALA A 77 -10.53 -11.06 6.53
CA ALA A 77 -9.72 -11.70 7.56
C ALA A 77 -10.10 -11.23 8.99
N LEU A 78 -10.52 -9.97 9.14
CA LEU A 78 -10.97 -9.44 10.43
C LEU A 78 -12.33 -10.01 10.86
N SER A 79 -13.28 -10.20 9.92
CA SER A 79 -14.58 -10.78 10.24
C SER A 79 -14.46 -12.23 10.71
N ASP A 80 -13.56 -13.00 10.11
CA ASP A 80 -13.24 -14.37 10.55
C ASP A 80 -12.68 -14.40 11.97
N ILE A 81 -11.77 -13.47 12.30
CA ILE A 81 -11.20 -13.34 13.65
C ILE A 81 -12.30 -12.98 14.67
N ASP A 82 -13.18 -12.06 14.34
CA ASP A 82 -14.28 -11.66 15.22
C ASP A 82 -15.21 -12.83 15.52
N ALA A 83 -15.54 -13.65 14.51
CA ALA A 83 -16.34 -14.85 14.71
C ALA A 83 -15.66 -15.86 15.65
N MET A 84 -14.36 -16.09 15.48
CA MET A 84 -13.57 -16.96 16.37
C MET A 84 -13.49 -16.43 17.80
N ASN A 85 -13.37 -15.11 17.95
CA ASN A 85 -13.26 -14.47 19.25
C ASN A 85 -14.56 -14.60 20.06
N ILE A 86 -15.71 -14.42 19.40
CA ILE A 86 -17.02 -14.60 20.03
C ILE A 86 -17.20 -16.03 20.55
N ASP A 87 -16.82 -17.04 19.77
CA ASP A 87 -16.90 -18.45 20.21
C ASP A 87 -15.98 -18.73 21.40
N HIS A 88 -14.75 -18.19 21.37
CA HIS A 88 -13.80 -18.33 22.46
C HIS A 88 -14.31 -17.75 23.78
N GLU A 89 -14.83 -16.53 23.75
CA GLU A 89 -15.39 -15.84 24.91
C GLU A 89 -16.63 -16.57 25.45
N TYR A 90 -17.48 -17.09 24.57
CA TYR A 90 -18.63 -17.90 24.98
C TYR A 90 -18.19 -19.18 25.70
N ARG A 91 -17.19 -19.89 25.16
CA ARG A 91 -16.64 -21.10 25.78
C ARG A 91 -15.98 -20.81 27.13
N LEU A 92 -15.21 -19.73 27.26
CA LEU A 92 -14.63 -19.30 28.53
C LEU A 92 -15.72 -18.98 29.57
N THR A 93 -16.81 -18.34 29.13
CA THR A 93 -17.97 -18.02 29.98
C THR A 93 -18.67 -19.28 30.47
N LEU A 94 -18.90 -20.27 29.59
CA LEU A 94 -19.47 -21.56 30.00
C LEU A 94 -18.58 -22.30 30.99
N VAL A 95 -17.26 -22.29 30.79
CA VAL A 95 -16.29 -22.90 31.71
C VAL A 95 -16.28 -22.18 33.06
N SER A 96 -16.30 -20.84 33.07
CA SER A 96 -16.30 -20.07 34.32
C SER A 96 -17.58 -20.26 35.14
N LEU A 97 -18.71 -20.47 34.46
CA LEU A 97 -20.01 -20.80 35.09
C LEU A 97 -20.15 -22.29 35.45
N GLY A 98 -19.19 -23.14 35.07
CA GLY A 98 -19.26 -24.59 35.29
C GLY A 98 -20.34 -25.30 34.46
N LEU A 99 -20.79 -24.70 33.35
CA LEU A 99 -21.85 -25.19 32.47
C LEU A 99 -21.32 -25.96 31.25
N ALA A 100 -20.01 -26.17 31.15
CA ALA A 100 -19.44 -26.99 30.09
C ALA A 100 -19.99 -28.42 30.19
N ALA A 101 -20.64 -28.89 29.12
CA ALA A 101 -21.31 -30.18 29.07
C ALA A 101 -20.42 -31.27 29.67
N ALA A 102 -20.89 -31.83 30.80
CA ALA A 102 -20.38 -33.09 31.29
C ALA A 102 -20.63 -34.13 30.20
N ASP A 103 -19.57 -34.83 29.83
CA ASP A 103 -19.54 -36.01 28.98
C ASP A 103 -20.81 -36.87 29.20
N GLU A 104 -21.62 -37.04 28.15
CA GLU A 104 -22.74 -38.00 28.15
C GLU A 104 -22.16 -39.43 28.18
N ASN A 105 -21.65 -39.85 29.33
CA ASN A 105 -21.41 -41.25 29.65
C ASN A 105 -22.61 -41.79 30.45
N ASN A 106 -23.64 -42.24 29.73
CA ASN A 106 -24.38 -43.49 29.99
C ASN A 106 -25.49 -43.72 28.96
#